data_AF-A0A7C2A879-F1
#
_entry.id   AF-A0A7C2A879-F1
#
_cell.length_a   1.000
_cell.length_b   1.000
_cell.length_c   1.000
_cell.angle_alpha   90.00
_cell.angle_beta   90.00
_cell.angle_gamma   90.00
#
_symmetry.space_group_name_H-M   'P 1'
#
loop_
_entity.id
_entity.type
_entity.pdbx_description
1 polymer ?
#
loop_
_entity_poly.entity_id
_entity_poly.type
_entity_poly.pdbx_seq_one_letter_code
_entity_poly.pdbx_strand_id
1 'polypeptide(L)'
;MSQNKTSISKKSSYQEIGEFWNTHDLSEFWDQTKPAKFEVDIQTQRIYYPIDSELSDYILELARKRGISPETLINLWISEKIRQEKETA
;
A
#
# COMPACT_ATOMS: atom_id res chain seq x y z
N MET A 1 1.55 -39.79 13.42
CA MET A 1 1.64 -38.68 12.45
C MET A 1 0.78 -37.54 12.97
N SER A 2 1.35 -36.59 13.72
CA SER A 2 0.57 -35.46 14.24
C SER A 2 0.13 -34.58 13.08
N GLN A 3 -1.18 -34.40 12.91
CA GLN A 3 -1.77 -33.59 11.85
C GLN A 3 -1.20 -32.16 11.94
N ASN A 4 -0.74 -31.58 10.82
CA ASN A 4 -0.27 -30.20 10.68
C ASN A 4 -1.44 -29.21 10.86
N LYS A 5 -1.99 -29.13 12.08
CA LYS A 5 -3.12 -28.26 12.42
C LYS A 5 -2.68 -27.19 13.40
N THR A 6 -3.21 -25.99 13.23
CA THR A 6 -2.99 -24.86 14.14
C THR A 6 -3.57 -25.11 15.53
N SER A 7 -3.02 -24.44 16.55
CA SER A 7 -3.42 -24.64 17.95
C SER A 7 -4.83 -24.13 18.26
N ILE A 8 -5.25 -23.00 17.69
CA ILE A 8 -6.55 -22.36 17.97
C ILE A 8 -7.59 -22.78 16.92
N SER A 9 -7.40 -22.43 15.65
CA SER A 9 -8.40 -22.71 14.60
C SER A 9 -8.53 -24.19 14.23
N LYS A 10 -7.57 -25.05 14.64
CA LYS A 10 -7.51 -26.49 14.32
C LYS A 10 -7.59 -26.80 12.81
N LYS A 11 -7.18 -25.85 11.97
CA LYS A 11 -7.15 -25.96 10.50
C LYS A 11 -5.75 -26.22 9.99
N SER A 12 -5.66 -26.75 8.77
CA SER A 12 -4.38 -27.15 8.14
C SER A 12 -4.01 -26.32 6.91
N SER A 13 -4.98 -25.68 6.25
CA SER A 13 -4.72 -24.77 5.13
C SER A 13 -4.77 -23.30 5.57
N TYR A 14 -3.92 -22.46 4.98
CA TYR A 14 -3.96 -21.00 5.21
C TYR A 14 -5.33 -20.38 4.93
N GLN A 15 -6.02 -20.86 3.88
CA GLN A 15 -7.37 -20.38 3.56
C GLN A 15 -8.36 -20.67 4.69
N GLU A 16 -8.41 -21.92 5.16
CA GLU A 16 -9.32 -22.32 6.24
C GLU A 16 -9.00 -21.60 7.56
N ILE A 17 -7.71 -21.33 7.83
CA ILE A 17 -7.28 -20.55 8.99
C ILE A 17 -7.81 -19.11 8.89
N GLY A 18 -7.74 -18.50 7.71
CA GLY A 18 -8.28 -17.17 7.46
C GLY A 18 -9.80 -17.12 7.60
N GLU A 19 -10.52 -18.08 7.02
CA GLU A 19 -11.97 -18.20 7.15
C GLU A 19 -12.44 -18.30 8.61
N PHE A 20 -11.69 -19.01 9.45
CA PHE A 20 -11.94 -19.05 10.89
C PHE A 20 -11.84 -17.65 11.52
N TRP A 21 -10.73 -16.94 11.31
CA TRP A 21 -10.50 -15.62 11.90
C TRP A 21 -11.35 -14.49 11.29
N ASN A 22 -11.94 -14.70 10.10
CA ASN A 22 -12.92 -13.76 9.55
C ASN A 22 -14.24 -13.75 10.34
N THR A 23 -14.53 -14.83 11.09
CA THR A 23 -15.79 -15.01 11.82
C THR A 23 -15.62 -15.04 13.34
N HIS A 24 -14.38 -15.03 13.84
CA HIS A 24 -14.06 -15.09 15.27
C HIS A 24 -13.18 -13.92 15.67
N ASP A 25 -13.51 -13.27 16.78
CA ASP A 25 -12.71 -12.17 17.30
C ASP A 25 -11.49 -12.70 18.07
N LEU A 26 -10.34 -12.03 17.93
CA LEU A 26 -9.11 -12.42 18.62
C LEU A 26 -9.25 -12.36 20.15
N SER A 27 -10.05 -11.43 20.66
CA SER A 27 -10.26 -11.23 22.09
C SER A 27 -10.91 -12.45 22.77
N GLU A 28 -11.69 -13.25 22.06
CA GLU A 28 -12.28 -14.50 22.56
C GLU A 28 -11.22 -15.54 22.96
N PHE A 29 -10.01 -15.40 22.42
CA PHE A 29 -8.89 -16.32 22.64
C PHE A 29 -7.72 -15.65 23.36
N TRP A 30 -7.90 -14.46 23.94
CA TRP A 30 -6.80 -13.66 24.48
C TRP A 30 -5.93 -14.44 25.48
N ASP A 31 -6.55 -15.20 26.38
CA ASP A 31 -5.88 -16.05 27.38
C ASP A 31 -5.08 -17.23 26.79
N GLN A 32 -5.35 -17.58 25.52
CA GLN A 32 -4.65 -18.63 24.77
C GLN A 32 -3.58 -18.06 23.84
N THR A 33 -3.45 -16.73 23.78
CA THR A 33 -2.45 -16.03 22.96
C THR A 33 -1.29 -15.53 23.81
N LYS A 34 -0.22 -15.13 23.14
CA LYS A 34 0.93 -14.46 23.76
C LYS A 34 1.26 -13.20 22.98
N PRO A 35 1.71 -12.12 23.64
CA PRO A 35 2.17 -10.93 22.94
C PRO A 35 3.28 -11.28 21.94
N ALA A 36 3.08 -10.89 20.68
CA ALA A 36 4.10 -10.99 19.65
C ALA A 36 4.79 -9.63 19.50
N LYS A 37 6.12 -9.61 19.57
CA LYS A 37 6.92 -8.44 19.21
C LYS A 37 7.31 -8.55 17.74
N PHE A 38 6.98 -7.55 16.96
CA PHE A 38 7.38 -7.42 15.57
C PHE A 38 7.70 -5.96 15.28
N GLU A 39 8.60 -5.74 14.33
CA GLU A 39 8.96 -4.42 13.84
C GLU A 39 8.45 -4.32 12.40
N VAL A 40 7.78 -3.22 12.09
CA VAL A 40 7.35 -2.90 10.73
C VAL A 40 8.08 -1.64 10.31
N ASP A 41 8.89 -1.74 9.27
CA ASP A 41 9.47 -0.59 8.61
C ASP A 41 8.61 -0.22 7.40
N ILE A 42 7.67 0.70 7.62
CA ILE A 42 6.84 1.23 6.53
C ILE A 42 7.66 2.31 5.81
N GLN A 43 8.49 1.88 4.87
CA GLN A 43 9.26 2.80 4.05
C GLN A 43 8.34 3.45 3.00
N THR A 44 8.25 4.78 3.03
CA THR A 44 7.65 5.52 1.91
C THR A 44 8.65 5.50 0.76
N GLN A 45 8.36 4.75 -0.31
CA GLN A 45 9.20 4.74 -1.50
C GLN A 45 9.03 6.05 -2.26
N ARG A 46 10.08 6.88 -2.32
CA ARG A 46 10.12 8.09 -3.15
C ARG A 46 11.04 7.85 -4.34
N ILE A 47 10.54 8.14 -5.53
CA ILE A 47 11.33 8.13 -6.76
C ILE A 47 11.52 9.57 -7.19
N TYR A 48 12.77 9.97 -7.38
CA TYR A 48 13.13 11.33 -7.78
C TYR A 48 13.50 11.34 -9.25
N TYR A 49 12.86 12.23 -10.00
CA TYR A 49 13.20 12.53 -11.39
C TYR A 49 13.75 13.95 -11.45
N PRO A 50 14.96 14.17 -12.01
CA PRO A 50 15.46 15.52 -12.22
C PRO A 50 14.58 16.22 -13.26
N ILE A 51 14.24 17.47 -12.97
CA ILE A 51 13.51 18.36 -13.87
C ILE A 51 14.31 19.64 -14.04
N ASP A 52 14.17 20.27 -15.20
CA ASP A 52 14.75 21.58 -15.45
C ASP A 52 14.23 22.62 -14.44
N SER A 53 15.09 23.55 -14.02
CA SER A 53 14.75 24.54 -12.99
C SER A 53 13.66 25.51 -13.45
N GLU A 54 13.71 25.97 -14.69
CA GLU A 54 12.68 26.89 -15.20
C GLU A 54 11.34 26.16 -15.32
N LEU A 55 11.36 24.91 -15.80
CA LEU A 55 10.15 24.07 -15.84
C LEU A 55 9.56 23.83 -14.44
N SER A 56 10.41 23.61 -13.43
CA SER A 56 9.98 23.46 -12.04
C SER A 56 9.22 24.70 -11.55
N ASP A 57 9.72 25.90 -11.86
CA ASP A 57 9.08 27.16 -11.48
C ASP A 57 7.69 27.31 -12.12
N TYR A 58 7.58 26.98 -13.42
CA TYR A 58 6.27 26.97 -14.10
C TYR A 58 5.28 25.97 -13.48
N ILE A 59 5.74 24.77 -13.12
CA ILE A 59 4.91 23.76 -12.44
C ILE A 59 4.43 24.28 -11.09
N LEU A 60 5.32 24.90 -10.31
CA LEU A 60 5.00 25.47 -9.00
C LEU A 60 3.93 26.56 -9.11
N GLU A 61 4.07 27.49 -10.06
CA GLU A 61 3.07 28.53 -10.29
C GLU A 61 1.72 27.96 -10.69
N LEU A 62 1.71 27.00 -11.61
CA LEU A 62 0.48 26.43 -12.13
C LEU A 62 -0.25 25.58 -11.07
N ALA A 63 0.50 24.79 -10.29
CA ALA A 63 -0.05 24.02 -9.18
C ALA A 63 -0.70 24.96 -8.15
N ARG A 64 -0.03 26.07 -7.82
CA ARG A 64 -0.58 27.10 -6.93
C ARG A 64 -1.87 27.72 -7.49
N LYS A 65 -1.90 28.11 -8.77
CA LYS A 65 -3.10 28.64 -9.43
C LYS A 65 -4.27 27.66 -9.41
N ARG A 66 -3.99 26.35 -9.44
CA ARG A 66 -4.98 25.27 -9.40
C ARG A 66 -5.33 24.81 -7.98
N GLY A 67 -4.66 25.31 -6.94
CA GLY A 67 -4.89 24.92 -5.55
C GLY A 67 -4.48 23.48 -5.22
N ILE A 68 -3.52 22.91 -5.98
CA ILE A 68 -3.02 21.54 -5.78
C ILE A 68 -1.50 21.55 -5.59
N SER A 69 -0.93 20.44 -5.13
CA SER A 69 0.52 20.31 -5.01
C SER A 69 1.19 20.12 -6.38
N PRO A 70 2.46 20.53 -6.55
CA PRO A 70 3.26 20.23 -7.74
C PRO A 70 3.33 18.74 -8.04
N GLU A 71 3.47 17.91 -7.00
CA GLU A 71 3.48 16.45 -7.11
C GLU A 71 2.17 15.93 -7.72
N THR A 72 1.03 16.38 -7.23
CA THR A 72 -0.28 15.99 -7.78
C THR A 72 -0.42 16.42 -9.24
N LEU A 73 -0.01 17.65 -9.57
CA LEU A 73 -0.06 18.15 -10.93
C LEU A 73 0.80 17.30 -11.88
N ILE A 74 2.05 17.03 -11.50
CA ILE A 74 2.98 16.20 -12.28
C ILE A 74 2.42 14.79 -12.48
N ASN A 75 1.93 14.14 -11.42
CA ASN A 75 1.39 12.79 -11.49
C ASN A 75 0.17 12.70 -12.40
N LEU A 76 -0.74 13.69 -12.37
CA LEU A 76 -1.89 13.75 -13.27
C LEU A 76 -1.45 13.85 -14.74
N TRP A 77 -0.53 14.76 -15.05
CA TRP A 77 -0.04 14.95 -16.41
C TRP A 77 0.72 13.74 -16.95
N ILE A 78 1.62 13.16 -16.16
CA ILE A 78 2.36 11.96 -16.56
C ILE A 78 1.40 10.79 -16.80
N SER A 79 0.40 10.60 -15.92
CA SER A 79 -0.60 9.53 -16.09
C SER A 79 -1.40 9.71 -17.38
N GLU A 80 -1.83 10.93 -17.68
CA GLU A 80 -2.56 11.24 -18.91
C GLU A 80 -1.69 10.98 -20.15
N LYS A 81 -0.42 11.40 -20.13
CA LYS A 81 0.51 11.19 -21.24
C LYS A 81 0.82 9.71 -21.46
N ILE A 82 1.08 8.95 -20.40
CA ILE A 82 1.31 7.49 -20.51
C ILE A 82 0.09 6.80 -21.10
N ARG A 83 -1.13 7.21 -20.74
CA ARG A 83 -2.35 6.65 -21.34
C ARG A 83 -2.42 6.92 -22.85
N GLN A 84 -2.13 8.14 -23.28
CA GLN A 84 -2.09 8.51 -24.71
C GLN A 84 -1.08 7.67 -25.50
N GLU A 85 0.13 7.45 -24.95
CA GLU A 85 1.15 6.63 -25.60
C GLU A 85 0.73 5.16 -25.73
N LYS A 86 0.05 4.61 -24.71
CA LYS A 86 -0.47 3.23 -24.74
C LYS A 86 -1.61 3.03 -25.73
N GLU A 87 -2.39 4.06 -26.00
CA GLU A 87 -3.49 4.01 -26.98
C GLU A 87 -2.98 4.15 -28.43
N THR A 88 -1.77 4.69 -28.60
CA THR A 88 -1.13 4.90 -29.91
C THR A 88 -0.21 3.74 -30.31
N ALA A 89 0.19 2.90 -29.35
CA ALA A 89 1.01 1.70 -29.54
C ALA A 89 0.16 0.44 -29.78
#